data_AF-A0A2W2DM22-F1
#
_entry.id   AF-A0A2W2DM22-F1
#
_cell.length_a   1.000
_cell.length_b   1.000
_cell.length_c   1.000
_cell.angle_alpha   90.00
_cell.angle_beta   90.00
_cell.angle_gamma   90.00
#
_symmetry.space_group_name_H-M   'P 1'
#
loop_
_entity.id
_entity.type
_entity.pdbx_description
1 polymer ?
#
loop_
_entity_poly.entity_id
_entity_poly.type
_entity_poly.pdbx_seq_one_letter_code
_entity_poly.pdbx_strand_id
1 'polypeptide(L)'
;AEGGGFAGAFPGEAGGELDALRLTFRRKAYLAALDRLVTRLGEAVPSRVGDVPDSPELAGLLRRRAELGLDCSPGAPLLLDERGGPIPAEETERRLRFARLVRVSIEGNAGLCRGLLRTRYAGR
;
A
#
# COMPACT_ATOMS: atom_id res chain seq x y z
N ALA A 1 22.49 -1.99 25.40
CA ALA A 1 22.32 -2.18 23.95
C ALA A 1 20.86 -2.50 23.68
N GLU A 2 20.10 -1.52 23.20
CA GLU A 2 18.81 -1.77 22.57
C GLU A 2 19.08 -2.45 21.22
N GLY A 3 18.58 -3.65 20.98
CA GLY A 3 19.07 -4.37 19.80
C GLY A 3 18.56 -5.79 19.65
N GLY A 4 17.26 -5.98 19.81
CA GLY A 4 16.60 -7.20 19.36
C GLY A 4 15.37 -6.79 18.57
N GLY A 5 15.53 -6.32 17.33
CA GLY A 5 14.40 -6.26 16.40
C GLY A 5 13.75 -7.65 16.26
N PHE A 6 12.69 -7.80 15.46
CA PHE A 6 12.04 -9.11 15.28
C PHE A 6 13.03 -10.26 15.00
N ALA A 7 14.10 -9.99 14.24
CA ALA A 7 15.18 -10.96 14.00
C ALA A 7 16.05 -11.33 15.20
N GLY A 8 16.18 -10.44 16.18
CA GLY A 8 16.81 -10.76 17.46
C GLY A 8 15.87 -11.50 18.43
N ALA A 9 14.55 -11.37 18.24
CA ALA A 9 13.56 -12.14 19.00
C ALA A 9 13.37 -13.57 18.44
N PHE A 10 13.61 -13.77 17.15
CA PHE A 10 13.45 -15.06 16.45
C PHE A 10 14.66 -15.35 15.54
N PRO A 11 15.79 -15.81 16.11
CA PRO A 11 17.01 -16.09 15.35
C PRO A 11 16.80 -17.25 14.37
N GLY A 12 17.17 -17.07 13.10
CA GLY A 12 17.06 -18.10 12.05
C GLY A 12 15.74 -18.10 11.26
N GLU A 13 14.67 -17.49 11.79
CA GLU A 13 13.37 -17.39 11.10
C GLU A 13 13.22 -16.05 10.33
N ALA A 14 13.94 -15.01 10.76
CA ALA A 14 13.61 -13.64 10.38
C ALA A 14 14.35 -13.05 9.16
N GLY A 15 15.40 -13.69 8.64
CA GLY A 15 16.25 -13.10 7.60
C GLY A 15 15.56 -12.97 6.24
N GLY A 16 14.87 -14.03 5.79
CA GLY A 16 14.20 -14.09 4.49
C GLY A 16 12.67 -13.88 4.56
N GLU A 17 12.02 -14.38 5.61
CA GLU A 17 10.56 -14.24 5.76
C GLU A 17 10.14 -12.76 5.90
N LEU A 18 10.95 -11.93 6.57
CA LEU A 18 10.60 -10.53 6.78
C LEU A 18 10.58 -9.70 5.51
N ASP A 19 11.45 -9.99 4.53
CA ASP A 19 11.45 -9.23 3.28
C ASP A 19 10.27 -9.59 2.39
N ALA A 20 9.94 -10.87 2.29
CA ALA A 20 8.72 -11.32 1.62
C ALA A 20 7.45 -10.75 2.31
N LEU A 21 7.45 -10.72 3.64
CA LEU A 21 6.37 -10.13 4.43
C LEU A 21 6.28 -8.62 4.19
N ARG A 22 7.40 -7.89 4.25
CA ARG A 22 7.47 -6.44 3.95
C ARG A 22 6.95 -6.14 2.55
N LEU A 23 7.37 -6.93 1.56
CA LEU A 23 6.88 -6.78 0.19
C LEU A 23 5.36 -6.97 0.13
N THR A 24 4.82 -7.98 0.83
CA THR A 24 3.37 -8.20 0.93
C THR A 24 2.65 -6.98 1.52
N PHE A 25 3.17 -6.40 2.61
CA PHE A 25 2.60 -5.19 3.20
C PHE A 25 2.72 -3.96 2.30
N ARG A 26 3.85 -3.79 1.59
CA ARG A 26 4.04 -2.70 0.62
C ARG A 26 3.03 -2.79 -0.53
N ARG A 27 2.83 -3.99 -1.09
CA ARG A 27 1.81 -4.26 -2.12
C ARG A 27 0.40 -3.94 -1.62
N LYS A 28 0.05 -4.40 -0.42
CA LYS A 28 -1.24 -4.06 0.20
C LYS A 28 -1.39 -2.56 0.42
N ALA A 29 -0.35 -1.88 0.89
CA ALA A 29 -0.36 -0.44 1.10
C ALA A 29 -0.53 0.35 -0.20
N TYR A 30 0.08 -0.12 -1.30
CA TYR A 30 -0.15 0.39 -2.64
C TYR A 30 -1.62 0.25 -3.07
N LEU A 31 -2.20 -0.95 -2.98
CA LEU A 31 -3.62 -1.17 -3.33
C LEU A 31 -4.55 -0.27 -2.50
N ALA A 32 -4.28 -0.12 -1.21
CA ALA A 32 -5.05 0.77 -0.35
C ALA A 32 -4.91 2.26 -0.71
N ALA A 33 -3.74 2.68 -1.22
CA ALA A 33 -3.55 4.04 -1.73
C ALA A 33 -4.28 4.25 -3.07
N LEU A 34 -4.29 3.24 -3.94
CA LEU A 34 -5.02 3.25 -5.20
C LEU A 34 -6.53 3.40 -4.96
N ASP A 35 -7.10 2.62 -4.04
CA ASP A 35 -8.52 2.71 -3.67
C ASP A 35 -8.89 4.11 -3.15
N ARG A 36 -8.04 4.71 -2.29
CA ARG A 36 -8.25 6.09 -1.79
C ARG A 36 -8.29 7.11 -2.91
N LEU A 37 -7.33 7.04 -3.84
CA LEU A 37 -7.27 7.97 -4.95
C LEU A 37 -8.49 7.80 -5.86
N VAL A 38 -8.83 6.57 -6.25
CA VAL A 38 -9.98 6.31 -7.13
C VAL A 38 -11.30 6.70 -6.47
N THR A 39 -11.47 6.42 -5.17
CA THR A 39 -12.64 6.87 -4.41
C THR A 39 -12.77 8.39 -4.42
N ARG A 40 -11.66 9.12 -4.34
CA ARG A 40 -11.65 10.60 -4.43
C ARG A 40 -12.02 11.08 -5.84
N LEU A 41 -11.50 10.42 -6.88
CA LEU A 41 -11.74 10.82 -8.27
C LEU A 41 -13.17 10.53 -8.74
N GLY A 42 -13.84 9.53 -8.14
CA GLY A 42 -15.19 9.14 -8.53
C GLY A 42 -15.20 8.40 -9.86
N GLU A 43 -16.21 8.66 -10.70
CA GLU A 43 -16.46 7.88 -11.92
C GLU A 43 -15.48 8.18 -13.07
N ALA A 44 -14.87 9.37 -13.07
CA ALA A 44 -13.96 9.81 -14.13
C ALA A 44 -12.49 9.61 -13.72
N VAL A 45 -12.04 8.35 -13.71
CA VAL A 45 -10.64 8.01 -13.40
C VAL A 45 -9.76 8.26 -14.64
N PRO A 46 -8.78 9.19 -14.58
CA PRO A 46 -7.90 9.45 -15.72
C PRO A 46 -7.03 8.24 -16.08
N SER A 47 -6.62 8.15 -17.34
CA SER A 47 -5.83 7.01 -17.81
C SER A 47 -4.35 7.09 -17.39
N ARG A 48 -3.80 8.30 -17.20
CA ARG A 48 -2.40 8.53 -16.85
C ARG A 48 -2.25 9.29 -15.54
N VAL A 49 -1.08 9.13 -14.93
CA VAL A 49 -0.72 9.83 -13.68
C VAL A 49 -0.76 11.35 -13.85
N GLY A 50 -0.22 11.88 -14.95
CA GLY A 50 -0.12 13.32 -15.20
C GLY A 50 -1.45 14.02 -15.42
N ASP A 51 -2.51 13.26 -15.70
CA ASP A 51 -3.87 13.80 -15.90
C ASP A 51 -4.64 13.92 -14.56
N VAL A 52 -4.06 13.42 -13.47
CA VAL A 52 -4.69 13.45 -12.14
C VAL A 52 -4.38 14.77 -11.44
N PRO A 53 -5.37 15.52 -10.95
CA PRO A 53 -5.12 16.71 -10.15
C PRO A 53 -4.32 16.39 -8.88
N ASP A 54 -3.37 17.27 -8.56
CA ASP A 54 -2.54 17.17 -7.36
C ASP A 54 -3.38 17.03 -6.10
N SER A 55 -3.04 16.01 -5.29
CA SER A 55 -3.72 15.77 -4.02
C SER A 55 -2.85 14.93 -3.07
N PRO A 56 -3.16 14.91 -1.76
CA PRO A 56 -2.49 14.03 -0.80
C PRO A 56 -2.59 12.54 -1.17
N GLU A 57 -3.70 12.11 -1.78
CA GLU A 57 -3.93 10.74 -2.25
C GLU A 57 -3.04 10.40 -3.45
N LEU A 58 -2.88 11.33 -4.40
CA LEU A 58 -1.97 11.14 -5.53
C LEU A 58 -0.52 11.05 -5.04
N ALA A 59 -0.09 11.98 -4.18
CA ALA A 59 1.24 11.93 -3.57
C ALA A 59 1.46 10.65 -2.76
N GLY A 60 0.43 10.20 -2.03
CA GLY A 60 0.44 8.94 -1.29
C GLY A 60 0.57 7.72 -2.20
N LEU A 61 -0.14 7.69 -3.33
CA LEU A 61 -0.03 6.63 -4.34
C LEU A 61 1.38 6.58 -4.93
N LEU A 62 1.92 7.71 -5.38
CA LEU A 62 3.25 7.80 -6.00
C LEU A 62 4.36 7.37 -5.05
N ARG A 63 4.27 7.74 -3.77
CA ARG A 63 5.20 7.24 -2.74
C ARG A 63 5.17 5.71 -2.64
N ARG A 64 3.99 5.09 -2.65
CA ARG A 64 3.86 3.61 -2.60
C ARG A 64 4.33 2.93 -3.88
N ARG A 65 4.16 3.57 -5.04
CA ARG A 65 4.73 3.11 -6.30
C ARG A 65 6.26 3.10 -6.24
N ALA A 66 6.87 4.19 -5.77
CA ALA A 66 8.32 4.28 -5.62
C ALA A 66 8.89 3.20 -4.68
N GLU A 67 8.21 2.91 -3.55
CA GLU A 67 8.59 1.82 -2.63
C GLU A 67 8.57 0.42 -3.27
N LEU A 68 7.82 0.24 -4.36
CA LEU A 68 7.70 -1.00 -5.12
C LEU A 68 8.50 -0.98 -6.44
N GLY A 69 9.16 0.14 -6.78
CA GLY A 69 9.84 0.32 -8.05
C GLY A 69 8.90 0.44 -9.25
N LEU A 70 7.64 0.86 -9.05
CA LEU A 70 6.67 1.06 -10.12
C LEU A 70 6.85 2.43 -10.80
N ASP A 71 6.48 2.52 -12.07
CA ASP A 71 6.57 3.76 -12.84
C ASP A 71 5.71 4.87 -12.22
N CYS A 72 6.36 6.00 -11.90
CA CYS A 72 5.76 7.19 -11.31
C CYS A 72 5.74 8.37 -12.29
N SER A 73 6.16 8.17 -13.55
CA SER A 73 6.22 9.22 -14.54
C SER A 73 4.82 9.75 -14.87
N PRO A 74 4.69 11.03 -15.27
CA PRO A 74 3.39 11.59 -15.67
C PRO A 74 2.73 10.81 -16.82
N GLY A 75 3.52 10.18 -17.69
CA GLY A 75 3.02 9.36 -18.79
C GLY A 75 2.56 7.96 -18.40
N ALA A 76 2.89 7.49 -17.19
CA ALA A 76 2.58 6.14 -16.73
C ALA A 76 1.06 5.91 -16.62
N PRO A 77 0.55 4.68 -16.89
CA PRO A 77 -0.84 4.36 -16.61
C PRO A 77 -1.18 4.59 -15.13
N LEU A 78 -2.37 5.13 -14.85
CA LEU A 78 -2.83 5.36 -13.48
C LEU A 78 -3.20 4.05 -12.77
N LEU A 79 -3.80 3.12 -13.51
CA LEU A 79 -4.20 1.82 -13.00
C LEU A 79 -3.15 0.78 -13.35
N LEU A 80 -2.25 0.52 -12.40
CA LEU A 80 -1.29 -0.59 -12.44
C LEU A 80 -1.65 -1.61 -11.36
N ASP A 81 -1.37 -2.88 -11.63
CA ASP A 81 -1.32 -3.89 -10.60
C ASP A 81 -0.05 -3.74 -9.73
N GLU A 82 0.04 -4.51 -8.66
CA GLU A 82 1.16 -4.46 -7.71
C GLU A 82 2.49 -5.03 -8.24
N ARG A 83 2.52 -5.44 -9.53
CA ARG A 83 3.70 -5.86 -10.28
C ARG A 83 4.08 -4.86 -11.37
N GLY A 84 3.28 -3.80 -11.57
CA GLY A 84 3.52 -2.76 -12.56
C GLY A 84 2.86 -3.02 -13.92
N GLY A 85 2.05 -4.07 -14.05
CA GLY A 85 1.26 -4.30 -15.26
C GLY A 85 0.04 -3.38 -15.31
N PRO A 86 -0.33 -2.79 -16.46
CA PRO A 86 -1.57 -2.03 -16.58
C PRO A 86 -2.78 -2.93 -16.30
N ILE A 87 -3.75 -2.41 -15.55
CA ILE A 87 -5.01 -3.12 -15.29
C ILE A 87 -5.92 -2.93 -16.51
N PRO A 88 -6.34 -4.01 -17.19
CA PRO A 88 -7.28 -3.92 -18.30
C PRO A 88 -8.64 -3.38 -17.87
N ALA A 89 -9.34 -2.69 -18.78
CA ALA A 89 -10.63 -2.06 -18.48
C ALA A 89 -11.67 -3.06 -17.95
N GLU A 90 -11.68 -4.26 -18.52
CA GLU A 90 -12.54 -5.39 -18.14
C GLU A 90 -12.26 -5.93 -16.73
N GLU A 91 -11.07 -5.70 -16.18
CA GLU A 91 -10.70 -6.12 -14.83
C GLU A 91 -10.81 -5.01 -13.79
N THR A 92 -10.87 -3.75 -14.22
CA THR A 92 -10.78 -2.56 -13.36
C THR A 92 -11.75 -2.63 -12.18
N GLU A 93 -13.03 -2.89 -12.44
CA GLU A 93 -14.04 -2.92 -11.38
C GLU A 93 -13.72 -3.98 -10.32
N ARG A 94 -13.41 -5.21 -10.75
CA ARG A 94 -13.05 -6.33 -9.87
C ARG A 94 -11.82 -5.99 -9.04
N ARG A 95 -10.78 -5.41 -9.65
CA ARG A 95 -9.52 -5.04 -9.00
C ARG A 95 -9.72 -3.92 -7.98
N LEU A 96 -10.53 -2.91 -8.29
CA LEU A 96 -10.85 -1.82 -7.37
C LEU A 96 -11.68 -2.31 -6.18
N ARG A 97 -12.67 -3.19 -6.40
CA ARG A 97 -13.40 -3.86 -5.31
C ARG A 97 -12.45 -4.60 -4.37
N PHE A 98 -11.47 -5.32 -4.92
CA PHE A 98 -10.44 -5.99 -4.13
C PHE A 98 -9.54 -5.00 -3.37
N ALA A 99 -9.09 -3.92 -4.02
CA ALA A 99 -8.29 -2.88 -3.40
C ALA A 99 -9.00 -2.23 -2.20
N ARG A 100 -10.32 -2.02 -2.29
CA ARG A 100 -11.17 -1.55 -1.19
C ARG A 100 -11.15 -2.50 0.01
N LEU A 101 -11.30 -3.81 -0.23
CA LEU A 101 -11.23 -4.82 0.84
C LEU A 101 -9.85 -4.84 1.51
N VAL A 102 -8.78 -4.74 0.71
CA VAL A 102 -7.41 -4.65 1.23
C VAL A 102 -7.22 -3.41 2.10
N ARG A 103 -7.76 -2.25 1.69
CA ARG A 103 -7.69 -1.02 2.50
C ARG A 103 -8.36 -1.19 3.86
N VAL A 104 -9.59 -1.70 3.88
CA VAL A 104 -10.34 -1.92 5.13
C VAL A 104 -9.57 -2.86 6.06
N SER A 105 -8.99 -3.94 5.51
CA SER A 105 -8.17 -4.89 6.28
C SER A 105 -6.92 -4.22 6.89
N ILE A 106 -6.20 -3.40 6.11
CA ILE A 106 -5.02 -2.69 6.62
C ILE A 106 -5.40 -1.69 7.72
N GLU A 107 -6.48 -0.94 7.54
CA GLU A 107 -6.94 0.06 8.51
C GLU A 107 -7.32 -0.61 9.85
N GLY A 108 -8.03 -1.74 9.78
CA GLY A 108 -8.36 -2.56 10.96
C GLY A 108 -7.11 -3.08 11.68
N ASN A 109 -6.18 -3.70 10.95
CA ASN A 109 -4.94 -4.23 11.51
C ASN A 109 -4.07 -3.13 12.12
N ALA A 110 -3.96 -1.99 11.44
CA ALA A 110 -3.21 -0.85 11.94
C ALA A 110 -3.84 -0.27 13.22
N GLY A 111 -5.17 -0.26 13.31
CA GLY A 111 -5.90 0.10 14.53
C GLY A 111 -5.56 -0.82 15.71
N LEU A 112 -5.63 -2.15 15.48
CA LEU A 112 -5.28 -3.15 16.49
C LEU A 112 -3.82 -3.02 16.94
N CYS A 113 -2.86 -2.94 16.01
CA CYS A 113 -1.45 -2.81 16.33
C CYS A 113 -1.17 -1.55 17.16
N ARG A 114 -1.76 -0.40 16.81
CA ARG A 114 -1.64 0.82 17.62
C ARG A 114 -2.22 0.64 19.02
N GLY A 115 -3.34 -0.06 19.14
CA GLY A 115 -3.94 -0.40 20.44
C GLY A 115 -3.00 -1.24 21.31
N LEU A 116 -2.46 -2.33 20.76
CA LEU A 116 -1.52 -3.21 21.46
C LEU A 116 -0.24 -2.49 21.89
N LEU A 117 0.33 -1.65 21.02
CA LEU A 117 1.50 -0.84 21.35
C LEU A 117 1.21 0.14 22.48
N ARG A 118 0.05 0.80 22.44
CA ARG A 118 -0.38 1.70 23.52
C ARG A 118 -0.51 0.96 24.84
N THR A 119 -1.19 -0.19 24.87
CA THR A 119 -1.33 -0.99 26.11
C THR A 119 0.03 -1.45 26.65
N ARG A 120 0.97 -1.79 25.76
CA ARG A 120 2.30 -2.29 26.16
C ARG A 120 3.26 -1.20 26.65
N TYR A 121 3.17 0.01 26.09
CA TYR A 121 4.16 1.06 26.30
C TYR A 121 3.61 2.34 26.96
N ALA A 122 2.29 2.50 27.10
CA ALA A 122 1.73 3.64 27.84
C ALA A 122 2.06 3.49 29.33
N GLY A 123 3.07 4.25 29.80
CA GLY A 123 3.57 4.20 31.17
C GLY A 123 5.07 3.91 31.30
N ARG A 124 5.78 3.72 30.18
CA ARG A 124 7.25 3.90 30.13
C ARG A 124 7.62 5.31 29.69
#